data_AF-A0A1H7VMF2-F1
#
_entry.id   AF-A0A1H7VMF2-F1
#
_cell.length_a   1.000
_cell.length_b   1.000
_cell.length_c   1.000
_cell.angle_alpha   90.00
_cell.angle_beta   90.00
_cell.angle_gamma   90.00
#
_symmetry.space_group_name_H-M   'P 1'
#
loop_
_entity.id
_entity.type
_entity.pdbx_description
1 polymer ?
#
loop_
_entity_poly.entity_id
_entity_poly.type
_entity_poly.pdbx_seq_one_letter_code
_entity_poly.pdbx_strand_id
1 'polypeptide(L)'
;MIGRTKLETIELDDDVKPDNAHVARTVVEDDEGEELEILRHSLPYGDGRGDQGLYFIAYTKDLTRIDRMLTRMFGTSGDGIHDRLLHFVAPLDGAYYFAPIEELLEV
;
A
#
# COMPACT_ATOMS: atom_id res chain seq x y z
N MET A 1 7.50 9.11 -8.46
CA MET A 1 6.12 8.64 -8.17
C MET A 1 6.18 7.30 -7.46
N ILE A 2 6.62 6.21 -8.08
CA ILE A 2 6.67 4.91 -7.36
C ILE A 2 7.79 4.88 -6.31
N GLY A 3 8.97 5.45 -6.61
CA GLY A 3 10.16 5.32 -5.76
C GLY A 3 11.13 4.23 -6.22
N ARG A 4 10.91 3.69 -7.42
CA ARG A 4 11.78 2.70 -8.08
C ARG A 4 11.96 3.04 -9.55
N THR A 5 13.06 2.58 -10.16
CA THR A 5 13.24 2.62 -11.62
C THR A 5 12.25 1.69 -12.31
N LYS A 6 11.76 2.07 -13.49
CA LYS A 6 10.64 1.38 -14.14
C LYS A 6 11.00 0.01 -14.71
N LEU A 7 12.14 -0.08 -15.40
CA LEU A 7 12.54 -1.32 -16.10
C LEU A 7 13.23 -2.31 -15.16
N GLU A 8 14.13 -1.80 -14.33
CA GLU A 8 15.00 -2.64 -13.50
C GLU A 8 14.46 -2.84 -12.09
N THR A 9 13.36 -2.16 -11.73
CA THR A 9 12.76 -2.17 -10.38
C THR A 9 13.77 -1.86 -9.28
N ILE A 10 14.79 -1.04 -9.55
CA ILE A 10 15.80 -0.66 -8.57
C ILE A 10 15.20 0.43 -7.67
N GLU A 11 15.32 0.27 -6.36
CA GLU A 11 14.88 1.30 -5.42
C GLU A 11 15.73 2.55 -5.56
N LEU A 12 15.10 3.72 -5.49
CA LEU A 12 15.84 4.97 -5.49
C LEU A 12 16.56 5.16 -4.16
N ASP A 13 17.77 5.74 -4.18
CA ASP A 13 18.48 6.11 -2.96
C ASP A 13 17.69 7.19 -2.18
N ASP A 14 17.82 7.21 -0.86
CA ASP A 14 17.01 8.06 0.01
C ASP A 14 17.23 9.56 -0.21
N ASP A 15 18.41 9.97 -0.71
CA ASP A 15 18.73 11.36 -1.03
C ASP A 15 18.06 11.86 -2.33
N VAL A 16 17.61 10.93 -3.19
CA VAL A 16 16.93 11.25 -4.46
C VAL A 16 15.46 10.80 -4.48
N LYS A 17 15.05 9.90 -3.59
CA LYS A 17 13.68 9.39 -3.47
C LYS A 17 12.77 10.51 -2.93
N PRO A 18 11.76 10.97 -3.70
CA PRO A 18 10.85 12.00 -3.20
C PRO A 18 10.04 11.50 -1.99
N ASP A 19 9.83 12.36 -0.99
CA ASP A 19 9.04 12.04 0.22
C ASP A 19 7.60 11.61 -0.09
N ASN A 20 7.07 12.02 -1.24
CA ASN A 20 5.74 11.66 -1.74
C ASN A 20 5.73 10.48 -2.71
N ALA A 21 6.84 9.74 -2.83
CA ALA A 21 6.87 8.51 -3.60
C ALA A 21 6.12 7.39 -2.88
N HIS A 22 5.42 6.52 -3.62
CA HIS A 22 4.63 5.42 -3.07
C HIS A 22 5.43 4.59 -2.07
N VAL A 23 6.65 4.16 -2.43
CA VAL A 23 7.56 3.43 -1.51
C VAL A 23 7.82 4.22 -0.22
N ALA A 24 8.15 5.51 -0.31
CA ALA A 24 8.41 6.35 0.86
C ALA A 24 7.16 6.54 1.75
N ARG A 25 5.95 6.40 1.20
CA ARG A 25 4.69 6.49 1.94
C ARG A 25 4.24 5.16 2.54
N THR A 26 4.62 4.03 1.94
CA THR A 26 4.18 2.69 2.36
C THR A 26 5.18 1.95 3.23
N VAL A 27 6.47 2.34 3.24
CA VAL A 27 7.43 1.83 4.24
C VAL A 27 7.17 2.54 5.56
N VAL A 28 6.71 1.80 6.55
CA VAL A 28 6.35 2.28 7.89
C VAL A 28 7.08 1.46 8.93
N GLU A 29 7.57 2.11 9.98
CA GLU A 29 8.30 1.49 11.07
C GLU A 29 7.50 1.58 12.39
N ASP A 30 7.85 0.74 13.35
CA ASP A 30 7.40 0.86 14.74
C ASP A 30 8.30 1.79 15.57
N ASP A 31 8.03 1.87 16.87
CA ASP A 31 8.75 2.76 17.78
C ASP A 31 10.21 2.30 18.04
N GLU A 32 10.54 1.05 17.69
CA GLU A 32 11.87 0.47 17.79
C GLU A 32 12.65 0.58 16.45
N GLY A 33 11.98 1.06 15.39
CA GLY A 33 12.54 1.22 14.05
C GLY A 33 12.41 -0.03 13.17
N GLU A 34 11.61 -1.02 13.57
CA GLU A 34 11.41 -2.24 12.77
C GLU A 34 10.32 -2.01 11.70
N GLU A 35 10.55 -2.49 10.48
CA GLU A 35 9.59 -2.34 9.39
C GLU A 35 8.30 -3.14 9.64
N LEU A 36 7.17 -2.45 9.55
CA LEU A 36 5.84 -3.02 9.70
C LEU A 36 5.32 -3.58 8.37
N GLU A 37 5.79 -4.77 8.01
CA GLU A 37 5.46 -5.40 6.74
C GLU A 37 4.02 -5.92 6.64
N ILE A 38 3.51 -6.00 5.40
CA ILE A 38 2.26 -6.67 5.01
C ILE A 38 2.52 -7.60 3.82
N LEU A 39 1.70 -8.65 3.67
CA LEU A 39 1.75 -9.50 2.48
C LEU A 39 0.73 -9.02 1.45
N ARG A 40 1.18 -8.44 0.34
CA ARG A 40 0.29 -8.05 -0.76
C ARG A 40 0.08 -9.20 -1.74
N HIS A 41 -1.16 -9.37 -2.20
CA HIS A 41 -1.51 -10.31 -3.27
C HIS A 41 -2.34 -9.62 -4.36
N SER A 42 -1.99 -8.36 -4.66
CA SER A 42 -2.75 -7.52 -5.58
C SER A 42 -2.70 -8.03 -7.01
N LEU A 43 -3.81 -7.89 -7.74
CA LEU A 43 -3.93 -8.33 -9.13
C LEU A 43 -4.45 -7.21 -10.02
N PRO A 44 -3.95 -7.07 -11.27
CA PRO A 44 -4.58 -6.18 -12.24
C PRO A 44 -5.98 -6.67 -12.61
N TYR A 45 -6.90 -5.75 -12.91
CA TYR A 45 -8.22 -6.07 -13.47
C TYR A 45 -8.55 -5.15 -14.64
N GLY A 46 -9.53 -5.56 -15.46
CA GLY A 46 -10.03 -4.81 -16.60
C GLY A 46 -9.75 -5.49 -17.94
N ASP A 47 -10.46 -5.05 -18.98
CA ASP A 47 -10.41 -5.61 -20.34
C ASP A 47 -9.80 -4.65 -21.39
N GLY A 48 -9.29 -3.50 -20.93
CA GLY A 48 -8.70 -2.45 -21.77
C GLY A 48 -9.70 -1.61 -22.57
N ARG A 49 -11.00 -1.81 -22.40
CA ARG A 49 -12.07 -1.07 -23.11
C ARG A 49 -12.92 -0.19 -22.19
N GLY A 50 -12.65 -0.23 -20.89
CA GLY A 50 -13.29 0.59 -19.87
C GLY A 50 -12.45 0.65 -18.59
N ASP A 51 -13.12 0.50 -17.46
CA ASP A 51 -12.48 0.53 -16.14
C ASP A 51 -11.44 -0.59 -16.02
N GLN A 52 -10.25 -0.17 -15.61
CA GLN A 52 -9.10 -1.04 -15.41
C GLN A 52 -8.26 -0.48 -14.28
N GLY A 53 -7.58 -1.35 -13.55
CA GLY A 53 -6.84 -0.90 -12.38
C GLY A 53 -6.21 -2.05 -11.63
N LEU A 54 -6.05 -1.83 -10.33
CA LEU A 54 -5.45 -2.78 -9.41
C LEU A 54 -6.49 -3.17 -8.36
N TYR A 55 -6.77 -4.46 -8.24
CA TYR A 55 -7.43 -5.00 -7.08
C TYR A 55 -6.40 -5.14 -5.96
N PHE A 56 -6.34 -4.13 -5.09
CA PHE A 56 -5.46 -4.17 -3.93
C PHE A 56 -6.02 -5.14 -2.89
N ILE A 57 -5.25 -6.19 -2.58
CA ILE A 57 -5.50 -7.09 -1.46
C ILE A 57 -4.20 -7.29 -0.70
N ALA A 58 -4.30 -7.29 0.62
CA ALA A 58 -3.19 -7.51 1.52
C ALA A 58 -3.63 -8.29 2.75
N TYR A 59 -2.70 -9.06 3.30
CA TYR A 59 -2.84 -9.82 4.52
C TYR A 59 -1.90 -9.24 5.57
N THR A 60 -2.38 -9.17 6.79
CA THR A 60 -1.60 -8.72 7.95
C THR A 60 -2.08 -9.46 9.19
N LYS A 61 -1.17 -9.68 10.15
CA LYS A 61 -1.53 -10.12 11.50
C LYS A 61 -2.10 -9.00 12.37
N ASP A 62 -1.93 -7.75 11.95
CA ASP A 62 -2.32 -6.55 12.67
C ASP A 62 -2.78 -5.46 11.68
N LEU A 63 -4.04 -5.05 11.78
CA LEU A 63 -4.65 -4.04 10.90
C LEU A 63 -4.00 -2.65 11.05
N THR A 64 -3.40 -2.35 12.19
CA THR A 64 -2.75 -1.05 12.43
C THR A 64 -1.64 -0.77 11.43
N ARG A 65 -1.01 -1.81 10.86
CA ARG A 65 0.00 -1.68 9.80
C ARG A 65 -0.59 -1.07 8.53
N ILE A 66 -1.74 -1.57 8.09
CA ILE A 66 -2.45 -1.07 6.90
C ILE A 66 -2.93 0.36 7.17
N ASP A 67 -3.47 0.63 8.35
CA ASP A 67 -3.97 1.96 8.71
C ASP A 67 -2.86 3.01 8.73
N ARG A 68 -1.67 2.67 9.23
CA ARG A 68 -0.48 3.53 9.18
C ARG A 68 -0.07 3.84 7.74
N MET A 69 -0.03 2.83 6.87
CA MET A 69 0.28 3.02 5.45
C MET A 69 -0.77 3.91 4.75
N LEU A 70 -2.07 3.63 4.94
CA LEU A 70 -3.15 4.41 4.33
C LEU A 70 -3.14 5.87 4.82
N THR A 71 -2.98 6.10 6.13
CA THR A 71 -2.93 7.44 6.72
C THR A 71 -1.77 8.26 6.11
N ARG A 72 -0.61 7.64 5.91
CA ARG A 72 0.53 8.27 5.22
C ARG A 72 0.26 8.50 3.74
N MET A 73 -0.37 7.55 3.05
CA MET A 73 -0.71 7.71 1.63
C MET A 73 -1.71 8.83 1.39
N PHE A 74 -2.75 8.93 2.24
CA PHE A 74 -3.75 9.99 2.18
C PHE A 74 -3.30 11.30 2.82
N GLY A 75 -2.06 11.40 3.31
CA GLY A 75 -1.49 12.63 3.88
C GLY A 75 -2.14 13.08 5.19
N THR A 76 -2.85 12.19 5.88
CA THR A 76 -3.53 12.45 7.15
C THR A 76 -2.65 12.13 8.37
N SER A 77 -1.38 11.79 8.14
CA SER A 77 -0.35 11.53 9.17
C SER A 77 0.17 12.78 9.89
N GLY A 78 -0.30 13.98 9.51
CA GLY A 78 0.10 15.25 10.11
C GLY A 78 1.22 16.00 9.37
N ASP A 79 1.89 15.34 8.42
CA ASP A 79 2.91 15.95 7.54
C ASP A 79 2.32 16.63 6.30
N GLY A 80 1.05 16.35 5.96
CA GLY A 80 0.37 16.90 4.79
C GLY A 80 0.90 16.39 3.45
N ILE A 81 1.71 15.32 3.46
CA ILE A 81 2.33 14.75 2.26
C ILE A 81 1.47 13.59 1.77
N HIS A 82 0.79 13.79 0.64
CA HIS A 82 0.02 12.74 -0.03
C HIS A 82 0.93 11.88 -0.91
N ASP A 83 0.62 10.59 -1.02
CA ASP A 83 1.22 9.70 -2.00
C ASP A 83 0.85 10.13 -3.42
N ARG A 84 1.88 10.42 -4.21
CA ARG A 84 1.73 10.87 -5.59
C ARG A 84 1.06 9.82 -6.50
N LEU A 85 1.05 8.54 -6.13
CA LEU A 85 0.32 7.51 -6.87
C LEU A 85 -1.19 7.82 -6.92
N LEU A 86 -1.77 8.38 -5.85
CA LEU A 86 -3.20 8.70 -5.75
C LEU A 86 -3.64 9.83 -6.71
N HIS A 87 -2.70 10.50 -7.37
CA HIS A 87 -3.04 11.45 -8.44
C HIS A 87 -3.40 10.74 -9.76
N PHE A 88 -3.13 9.43 -9.86
CA PHE A 88 -3.31 8.64 -11.08
C PHE A 88 -4.34 7.52 -10.93
N VAL A 89 -4.71 7.17 -9.70
CA VAL A 89 -5.67 6.10 -9.39
C VAL A 89 -6.69 6.62 -8.39
N ALA A 90 -7.94 6.17 -8.53
CA ALA A 90 -9.00 6.45 -7.57
C ALA A 90 -9.41 5.13 -6.89
N PRO A 91 -9.28 5.01 -5.55
CA PRO A 91 -9.87 3.88 -4.84
C PRO A 91 -11.39 4.01 -4.88
N LEU A 92 -12.06 3.02 -5.46
CA LEU A 92 -13.52 3.03 -5.63
C LEU A 92 -14.24 2.40 -4.43
N ASP A 93 -13.66 1.33 -3.88
CA ASP A 93 -14.20 0.58 -2.75
C ASP A 93 -13.09 0.20 -1.76
N GLY A 94 -13.49 -0.17 -0.54
CA GLY A 94 -12.60 -0.67 0.50
C GLY A 94 -13.35 -1.51 1.53
N ALA A 95 -12.74 -2.61 1.96
CA ALA A 95 -13.31 -3.51 2.94
C ALA A 95 -12.21 -4.24 3.73
N TYR A 96 -12.54 -4.60 4.96
CA TYR A 96 -11.70 -5.46 5.81
C TYR A 96 -12.40 -6.79 6.00
N TYR A 97 -11.63 -7.86 5.92
CA TYR A 97 -12.09 -9.23 6.12
C TYR A 97 -11.15 -9.94 7.09
N PHE A 98 -11.69 -10.92 7.80
CA PHE A 98 -10.90 -11.87 8.57
C PHE A 98 -10.87 -13.20 7.82
N ALA A 99 -9.67 -13.69 7.51
CA ALA A 99 -9.46 -15.03 6.95
C ALA A 99 -9.16 -15.98 8.12
N PRO A 100 -10.16 -16.72 8.63
CA PRO A 100 -9.96 -17.59 9.78
C PRO A 100 -9.04 -18.77 9.43
N ILE A 101 -8.49 -19.42 10.46
CA ILE A 101 -7.96 -20.77 10.32
C ILE A 101 -9.09 -21.73 9.94
N GLU A 102 -8.75 -22.83 9.27
CA GLU A 102 -9.71 -23.83 8.77
C GLU A 102 -10.66 -24.33 9.86
N GLU A 103 -10.14 -24.63 11.06
CA GLU A 103 -10.94 -25.09 12.20
C GLU A 103 -12.07 -24.13 12.61
N LEU A 104 -11.88 -22.82 12.43
CA LEU A 104 -12.88 -21.80 12.76
C LEU A 104 -13.88 -21.58 11.61
N LEU A 105 -13.52 -21.96 10.38
CA LEU A 105 -14.37 -21.82 9.20
C LEU A 105 -15.42 -22.95 9.09
N GLU A 106 -15.10 -24.13 9.61
CA GLU A 106 -15.96 -25.33 9.52
C GLU A 106 -17.07 -25.38 10.60
N VAL A 107 -17.15 -24.37 11.48
CA VAL A 107 -18.17 -24.24 12.53
C VAL A 107 -19.44 -23.59 11.99
#